data_AF-A0A963KND9-F1
#
_entry.id   AF-A0A963KND9-F1
#
_cell.length_a   1.000
_cell.length_b   1.000
_cell.length_c   1.000
_cell.angle_alpha   90.00
_cell.angle_beta   90.00
_cell.angle_gamma   90.00
#
_symmetry.space_group_name_H-M   'P 1'
#
loop_
_entity.id
_entity.type
_entity.pdbx_description
1 polymer ?
#
loop_
_entity_poly.entity_id
_entity_poly.type
_entity_poly.pdbx_seq_one_letter_code
_entity_poly.pdbx_strand_id
1 'polypeptide(L)' 'HHVYTGNVHHQAGDTTHCAHCGATLIERDWYRIDRYRLTPDGRCPDCGHTLAGHYDRAAGNFGRRRIPVAIGA' A
#
# COMPACT_ATOMS: atom_id res chain seq x y z
N HIS A 1 -13.08 -6.27 8.35
CA HIS A 1 -11.86 -5.98 9.14
C HIS A 1 -10.67 -6.04 8.22
N HIS A 2 -9.76 -5.06 8.30
CA HIS A 2 -8.49 -5.06 7.58
C HIS A 2 -7.38 -5.32 8.59
N VAL A 3 -6.61 -6.37 8.39
CA VAL A 3 -5.54 -6.79 9.31
C VAL A 3 -4.21 -6.58 8.60
N TYR A 4 -3.28 -5.89 9.25
CA TYR A 4 -1.94 -5.64 8.74
C TYR A 4 -0.94 -6.39 9.62
N THR A 5 -0.13 -7.25 9.02
CA THR A 5 0.80 -8.13 9.75
C THR A 5 1.93 -7.35 10.44
N GLY A 6 2.25 -6.14 9.95
CA GLY A 6 3.09 -5.14 10.61
C GLY A 6 4.57 -5.51 10.76
N ASN A 7 5.49 -4.67 10.23
CA ASN A 7 6.94 -4.69 10.46
C ASN A 7 7.65 -6.07 10.38
N VAL A 8 7.10 -6.98 9.58
CA VAL A 8 7.65 -8.30 9.25
C VAL A 8 7.75 -8.38 7.73
N HIS A 9 8.79 -9.03 7.22
CA HIS A 9 8.99 -9.21 5.79
C HIS A 9 8.03 -10.29 5.27
N HIS A 10 6.79 -9.91 4.97
CA HIS A 10 5.75 -10.85 4.60
C HIS A 10 4.90 -10.29 3.46
N GLN A 11 5.36 -10.48 2.22
CA GLN A 11 4.76 -9.91 1.01
C GLN A 11 3.25 -10.17 0.90
N ALA A 12 2.78 -11.38 1.24
CA ALA A 12 1.35 -11.71 1.19
C ALA A 12 0.52 -10.90 2.20
N GLY A 13 1.09 -10.56 3.36
CA GLY A 13 0.45 -9.70 4.37
C GLY A 13 0.67 -8.20 4.14
N ASP A 14 1.71 -7.83 3.39
CA ASP A 14 2.00 -6.44 2.98
C ASP A 14 1.18 -6.01 1.75
N THR A 15 0.66 -6.98 1.00
CA THR A 15 -0.11 -6.75 -0.22
C THR A 15 -1.55 -6.37 0.09
N THR A 16 -1.99 -5.25 -0.48
CA THR A 16 -3.39 -4.82 -0.39
C THR A 16 -4.21 -5.46 -1.51
N HIS A 17 -5.22 -6.22 -1.11
CA HIS A 17 -6.22 -6.81 -2.00
C HIS A 17 -7.54 -6.03 -1.95
N CYS A 18 -8.31 -6.08 -3.04
CA CYS A 18 -9.66 -5.56 -3.06
C CYS A 18 -10.55 -6.38 -2.12
N ALA A 19 -11.23 -5.72 -1.18
CA ALA A 19 -12.16 -6.39 -0.28
C ALA A 19 -13.41 -6.96 -0.97
N HIS A 20 -13.70 -6.51 -2.19
CA HIS A 20 -14.87 -6.97 -2.95
C HIS A 20 -14.55 -8.11 -3.92
N CYS A 21 -13.55 -7.93 -4.79
CA CYS A 21 -13.24 -8.91 -5.84
C CYS A 21 -11.95 -9.71 -5.61
N GLY A 22 -11.18 -9.42 -4.55
CA GLY A 22 -9.92 -10.09 -4.25
C GLY A 22 -8.73 -9.69 -5.14
N ALA A 23 -8.94 -8.84 -6.14
CA ALA A 23 -7.87 -8.40 -7.04
C ALA A 23 -6.71 -7.77 -6.26
N THR A 24 -5.49 -8.07 -6.67
CA THR A 24 -4.29 -7.45 -6.12
C THR A 24 -4.17 -6.00 -6.60
N LEU A 25 -4.11 -5.06 -5.65
CA LEU A 25 -4.16 -3.62 -5.94
C LEU A 25 -2.86 -2.90 -5.62
N ILE A 26 -2.28 -3.19 -4.45
CA ILE A 26 -0.98 -2.62 -4.05
C ILE A 26 -0.08 -3.76 -3.62
N GLU A 27 0.91 -4.11 -4.44
CA GLU A 27 1.93 -5.09 -4.08
C GLU A 27 3.07 -4.36 -3.41
N ARG A 28 3.45 -4.84 -2.24
CA ARG A 28 4.52 -4.25 -1.45
C ARG A 28 5.48 -5.31 -0.97
N ASP A 29 6.73 -4.89 -0.90
CA ASP A 29 7.81 -5.64 -0.34
C ASP A 29 8.55 -4.74 0.67
N TRP A 30 8.03 -4.78 1.90
CA TRP A 30 8.41 -3.89 3.00
C TRP A 30 8.12 -2.40 2.67
N TYR A 31 9.17 -1.57 2.51
CA TYR A 31 9.04 -0.13 2.16
C TYR A 31 9.02 0.11 0.64
N ARG A 32 9.12 -0.96 -0.16
CA ARG A 32 9.09 -0.87 -1.62
C ARG A 32 7.66 -1.15 -2.10
N ILE A 33 7.14 -0.29 -2.98
CA ILE A 33 5.88 -0.52 -3.68
C ILE A 33 6.22 -1.04 -5.07
N ASP A 34 5.80 -2.27 -5.37
CA ASP A 34 6.10 -2.96 -6.62
C ASP A 34 5.00 -2.76 -7.66
N ARG A 35 3.77 -2.60 -7.19
CA ARG A 35 2.60 -2.40 -8.03
C ARG A 35 1.60 -1.49 -7.34
N TYR A 36 1.00 -0.58 -8.09
CA TYR A 36 -0.06 0.30 -7.63
C TYR A 36 -1.12 0.45 -8.72
N ARG A 37 -2.28 -0.16 -8.53
CA ARG A 37 -3.34 -0.24 -9.55
C ARG A 37 -4.58 0.60 -9.24
N LEU A 38 -4.59 1.35 -8.15
CA LEU A 38 -5.78 2.13 -7.79
C LEU A 38 -6.03 3.24 -8.81
N THR A 39 -7.31 3.53 -9.05
CA THR A 39 -7.70 4.73 -9.78
C THR A 39 -7.27 5.98 -9.00
N PRO A 40 -7.21 7.16 -9.64
CA PRO A 40 -6.88 8.42 -8.94
C PRO A 40 -7.80 8.74 -7.76
N ASP A 41 -9.01 8.17 -7.73
CA ASP A 41 -10.00 8.34 -6.67
C ASP A 41 -9.96 7.22 -5.61
N GLY A 42 -8.94 6.36 -5.62
CA GLY A 42 -8.77 5.28 -4.64
C GLY A 42 -9.69 4.08 -4.85
N ARG A 43 -10.07 3.77 -6.10
CA ARG A 43 -10.96 2.64 -6.43
C ARG A 43 -10.21 1.48 -7.06
N CYS A 44 -10.77 0.28 -6.89
CA CYS A 44 -10.36 -0.89 -7.66
C CYS A 44 -10.69 -0.67 -9.15
N PRO A 45 -9.73 -0.80 -10.07
CA PRO A 45 -10.00 -0.66 -11.50
C PRO A 45 -10.80 -1.83 -12.07
N ASP A 46 -10.77 -3.00 -11.41
CA ASP A 46 -11.39 -4.23 -11.92
C ASP A 46 -12.88 -4.31 -11.59
N CYS A 47 -13.32 -3.77 -10.44
CA CYS A 47 -14.72 -3.84 -9.99
C CYS A 47 -15.32 -2.51 -9.54
N GLY A 48 -14.57 -1.41 -9.58
CA GLY A 48 -15.03 -0.06 -9.19
C GLY A 48 -15.24 0.16 -7.68
N HIS A 49 -14.98 -0.84 -6.84
CA HIS A 49 -15.16 -0.72 -5.39
C HIS A 49 -14.19 0.32 -4.81
N THR A 50 -14.72 1.24 -4.01
CA THR A 50 -13.92 2.22 -3.27
C THR A 50 -13.21 1.53 -2.11
N LEU A 51 -11.89 1.65 -2.06
CA LEU A 51 -11.13 1.08 -0.94
C LEU A 51 -11.21 1.99 0.27
N ALA A 52 -11.29 1.39 1.47
CA ALA A 52 -11.14 2.12 2.71
C ALA A 52 -9.69 2.61 2.87
N GLY A 53 -9.52 3.88 3.28
CA GLY A 53 -8.22 4.52 3.49
C GLY A 53 -8.04 5.80 2.67
N HIS A 54 -6.87 6.41 2.81
CA HIS A 54 -6.46 7.59 2.02
C HIS A 54 -5.36 7.18 1.07
N TYR A 55 -5.63 7.31 -0.23
CA TYR A 55 -4.77 6.87 -1.30
C TYR A 55 -4.40 8.05 -2.16
N ASP A 56 -3.12 8.11 -2.54
CA ASP A 56 -2.63 9.11 -3.46
C ASP A 56 -2.91 8.67 -4.92
N ARG A 57 -2.73 9.56 -5.88
CA ARG A 57 -3.01 9.23 -7.30
C ARG A 57 -2.06 8.18 -7.86
N ALA A 58 -0.87 8.05 -7.29
CA ALA A 58 0.16 7.11 -7.70
C ALA A 58 1.05 6.71 -6.51
N ALA A 59 1.84 5.66 -6.68
CA ALA A 59 2.87 5.33 -5.72
C ALA A 59 3.94 6.44 -5.66
N GLY A 60 4.28 6.88 -4.45
CA GLY A 60 5.46 7.73 -4.21
C GLY A 60 6.77 6.96 -4.47
N ASN A 61 7.88 7.70 -4.50
CA ASN A 61 9.21 7.17 -4.80
C ASN A 61 10.15 7.11 -3.57
N PHE A 62 9.60 7.09 -2.36
CA PHE A 62 10.40 7.05 -1.13
C PHE A 62 11.26 5.80 -1.02
N GLY A 63 10.70 4.63 -1.35
CA GLY A 63 11.41 3.35 -1.35
C GLY A 63 12.01 2.97 0.02
N ARG A 64 13.07 2.14 -0.01
CA ARG A 64 13.74 1.62 1.18
C ARG A 64 14.75 2.62 1.77
N ARG A 65 14.28 3.82 2.08
CA ARG A 65 15.11 4.91 2.65
C ARG A 65 14.78 5.15 4.12
N ARG A 66 15.75 5.66 4.87
CA ARG A 66 15.58 6.11 6.25
C ARG A 66 15.86 7.61 6.28
N ILE A 67 15.04 8.37 7.00
CA ILE A 67 15.31 9.78 7.29
C ILE A 67 15.93 9.81 8.69
N PRO A 68 17.21 10.20 8.84
CA PRO A 68 17.81 10.35 10.16
C PRO A 68 17.12 11.49 10.91
N VAL A 69 16.81 11.26 12.19
CA VAL A 69 16.25 12.28 13.08
C VAL A 69 17.36 12.72 14.03
N ALA A 70 17.72 14.00 13.99
CA ALA A 70 18.59 14.60 14.99
C ALA A 70 17.73 15.04 16.17
N ILE A 71 17.95 14.43 17.33
CA ILE A 71 17.34 14.85 18.60
C ILE A 71 18.42 15.67 19.32
N GLY A 72 18.20 16.98 19.47
CA GLY A 72 19.12 17.87 20.18
C GLY A 72 19.19 17.54 21.67
N ALA A 73 20.35 17.79 22.27
CA ALA A 73 20.60 17.67 23.70
C ALA A 73 19.85 18.74 24.51
#